data_AF-A0A249SR72-F1
#
_entry.id   AF-A0A249SR72-F1
#
_cell.length_a   1.000
_cell.length_b   1.000
_cell.length_c   1.000
_cell.angle_alpha   90.00
_cell.angle_beta   90.00
_cell.angle_gamma   90.00
#
_symmetry.space_group_name_H-M   'P 1'
#
loop_
_entity.id
_entity.type
_entity.pdbx_description
1 polymer ?
#
loop_
_entity_poly.entity_id
_entity_poly.type
_entity_poly.pdbx_seq_one_letter_code
_entity_poly.pdbx_strand_id
1 'polypeptide(L)'
;MMEHTHSAEGHGHQVDSSTKHIWKTFWILLAITVVEVGLAFLHLETGFPNRLFLNGIFIILTVFKAFFIVAEFMHLRHEIKNLIYTILIPLLLFIWFIIAFLADGDSWKNMRKDLSPGTPAPVEKVSNEAGHH
;
A
#
# COMPACT_ATOMS: atom_id res chain seq x y z
N MET A 1 23.24 -56.07 -24.68
CA MET A 1 22.06 -55.39 -25.27
C MET A 1 21.05 -55.20 -24.15
N MET A 2 21.03 -54.01 -23.57
CA MET A 2 19.96 -53.54 -22.68
C MET A 2 19.39 -52.31 -23.38
N GLU A 3 18.08 -52.31 -23.55
CA GLU A 3 17.35 -51.31 -24.33
C GLU A 3 17.43 -49.93 -23.69
N HIS A 4 17.73 -48.93 -24.52
CA HIS A 4 17.47 -47.53 -24.22
C HIS A 4 16.10 -47.17 -24.80
N THR A 5 15.04 -47.46 -24.07
CA THR A 5 13.72 -46.86 -24.32
C THR A 5 13.62 -45.60 -23.47
N HIS A 6 14.21 -44.51 -23.98
CA HIS A 6 13.85 -43.17 -23.53
C HIS A 6 12.40 -42.92 -23.97
N SER A 7 11.48 -43.19 -23.04
CA SER A 7 10.09 -42.77 -23.16
C SER A 7 10.07 -41.24 -23.22
N ALA A 8 9.89 -40.70 -24.41
CA ALA A 8 9.54 -39.30 -24.63
C ALA A 8 8.09 -39.10 -24.18
N GLU A 9 7.86 -39.01 -22.87
CA GLU A 9 6.58 -38.54 -22.35
C GLU A 9 6.49 -37.03 -22.54
N GLY A 10 5.46 -36.62 -23.29
CA GLY A 10 5.27 -35.28 -23.82
C GLY A 10 5.21 -34.19 -22.76
N HIS A 11 6.17 -33.26 -22.83
CA HIS A 11 6.03 -31.90 -22.29
C HIS A 11 5.13 -31.06 -23.19
N GLY A 12 3.83 -31.34 -23.16
CA GLY A 12 2.82 -30.58 -23.88
C GLY A 12 1.80 -29.97 -22.93
N HIS A 13 1.70 -28.63 -22.94
CA HIS A 13 0.47 -27.89 -22.65
C HIS A 13 0.08 -27.61 -21.17
N GLN A 14 0.93 -26.89 -20.41
CA GLN A 14 0.47 -26.22 -19.16
C GLN A 14 0.87 -24.73 -19.02
N VAL A 15 1.50 -24.11 -20.01
CA VAL A 15 2.04 -22.73 -19.89
C VAL A 15 1.03 -21.64 -20.31
N ASP A 16 -0.07 -22.00 -20.96
CA ASP A 16 -0.85 -21.01 -21.72
C ASP A 16 -2.05 -20.41 -20.97
N SER A 17 -2.49 -21.02 -19.86
CA SER A 17 -3.71 -20.60 -19.16
C SER A 17 -3.49 -19.35 -18.29
N SER A 18 -2.31 -19.23 -17.67
CA SER A 18 -2.01 -18.16 -16.72
C SER A 18 -1.71 -16.83 -17.43
N THR A 19 -0.92 -16.87 -18.50
CA THR A 19 -0.56 -15.66 -19.28
C THR A 19 -1.78 -14.96 -19.89
N LYS A 20 -2.77 -15.74 -20.35
CA LYS A 20 -4.01 -15.17 -20.92
C LYS A 20 -4.83 -14.39 -19.88
N HIS A 21 -4.86 -14.86 -18.64
CA HIS A 21 -5.63 -14.22 -17.58
C HIS A 21 -4.99 -12.90 -17.15
N ILE A 22 -3.65 -12.90 -17.03
CA ILE A 22 -2.83 -11.72 -16.74
C ILE A 22 -3.03 -10.64 -17.81
N TRP A 23 -2.98 -11.02 -19.09
CA TRP A 23 -3.22 -10.09 -20.19
C TRP A 23 -4.64 -9.51 -20.18
N LYS A 24 -5.66 -10.31 -19.86
CA LYS A 24 -7.04 -9.84 -19.73
C LYS A 24 -7.15 -8.77 -18.64
N THR A 25 -6.58 -9.02 -17.48
CA THR A 25 -6.65 -8.08 -16.35
C THR A 25 -5.77 -6.86 -16.58
N PHE A 26 -4.62 -6.99 -17.23
CA PHE A 26 -3.82 -5.86 -17.70
C PHE A 26 -4.66 -4.91 -18.56
N TRP A 27 -5.39 -5.41 -19.54
CA TRP A 27 -6.26 -4.58 -20.39
C TRP A 27 -7.40 -3.91 -19.61
N ILE A 28 -8.00 -4.61 -18.64
CA ILE A 28 -9.03 -4.04 -17.76
C ILE A 28 -8.46 -2.89 -16.92
N LEU A 29 -7.31 -3.12 -16.29
CA LEU A 29 -6.61 -2.11 -15.47
C LEU A 29 -6.16 -0.92 -16.31
N LEU A 30 -5.67 -1.16 -17.53
CA LEU A 30 -5.33 -0.11 -18.48
C LEU A 30 -6.55 0.72 -18.84
N ALA A 31 -7.67 0.09 -19.18
CA ALA A 31 -8.91 0.79 -19.50
C ALA A 31 -9.40 1.65 -18.33
N ILE A 32 -9.41 1.12 -17.11
CA ILE A 32 -9.76 1.88 -15.89
C ILE A 32 -8.84 3.10 -15.73
N THR A 33 -7.53 2.92 -15.93
CA THR A 33 -6.53 4.01 -15.79
C THR A 33 -6.71 5.08 -16.86
N VAL A 34 -7.00 4.69 -18.11
CA VAL A 34 -7.28 5.65 -19.20
C VAL A 34 -8.56 6.44 -18.90
N VAL A 35 -9.60 5.78 -18.38
CA VAL A 35 -10.85 6.44 -17.97
C VAL A 35 -10.60 7.42 -16.82
N GLU A 36 -9.83 7.04 -15.80
CA GLU A 36 -9.41 7.94 -14.71
C GLU A 36 -8.76 9.22 -15.26
N VAL A 37 -7.73 9.06 -16.10
CA VAL A 37 -6.96 10.19 -16.64
C VAL A 37 -7.84 11.03 -17.56
N GLY A 38 -8.67 10.42 -18.40
CA GLY A 38 -9.63 11.13 -19.25
C GLY A 38 -10.64 11.94 -18.45
N LEU A 39 -11.14 11.38 -17.34
CA LEU A 39 -12.06 12.09 -16.44
C LEU A 39 -11.37 13.24 -15.70
N ALA A 40 -10.07 13.09 -15.36
CA ALA A 40 -9.25 14.16 -14.81
C ALA A 40 -9.10 15.31 -15.82
N PHE A 41 -8.77 15.00 -17.08
CA PHE A 41 -8.64 16.00 -18.15
C PHE A 41 -9.98 16.70 -18.43
N LEU A 42 -11.09 15.96 -18.50
CA LEU A 42 -12.41 16.54 -18.73
C LEU A 42 -12.79 17.55 -17.64
N HIS A 43 -12.49 17.24 -16.37
CA HIS A 43 -12.71 18.16 -15.27
C HIS A 43 -11.86 19.43 -15.36
N LEU A 44 -10.59 19.30 -15.78
CA LEU A 44 -9.70 20.44 -15.95
C LEU A 44 -10.19 21.39 -17.05
N GLU A 45 -10.77 20.85 -18.13
CA GLU A 45 -11.23 21.64 -19.28
C GLU A 45 -12.64 22.24 -19.09
N THR A 46 -13.56 21.49 -18.49
CA THR A 46 -14.98 21.89 -18.40
C THR A 46 -15.39 22.40 -17.00
N GLY A 47 -14.55 22.22 -15.98
CA GLY A 47 -14.88 22.57 -14.60
C GLY A 47 -16.02 21.74 -13.97
N PHE A 48 -16.51 20.73 -14.69
CA PHE A 48 -17.62 19.86 -14.32
C PHE A 48 -17.14 18.40 -14.46
N PRO A 49 -17.52 17.46 -13.57
CA PRO A 49 -18.33 17.58 -12.35
C PRO A 49 -17.56 18.12 -11.14
N ASN A 50 -18.26 18.29 -10.02
CA ASN A 50 -17.72 18.87 -8.79
C ASN A 50 -16.47 18.10 -8.29
N ARG A 51 -15.44 18.82 -7.81
CA ARG A 51 -14.15 18.25 -7.38
C ARG A 51 -14.31 17.13 -6.35
N LEU A 52 -15.25 17.28 -5.42
CA LEU A 52 -15.52 16.28 -4.39
C LEU A 52 -16.04 14.95 -4.96
N PHE A 53 -16.89 15.02 -5.97
CA PHE A 53 -17.46 13.84 -6.62
C PHE A 53 -16.38 13.08 -7.40
N LEU A 54 -15.53 13.81 -8.13
CA LEU A 54 -14.40 13.23 -8.85
C LEU A 54 -13.41 12.59 -7.90
N ASN A 55 -13.03 13.27 -6.82
CA ASN A 55 -12.13 12.70 -5.82
C ASN A 55 -12.70 11.38 -5.25
N GLY A 56 -14.01 11.33 -5.01
CA GLY A 56 -14.70 10.08 -4.63
C GLY A 56 -14.56 8.99 -5.69
N ILE A 57 -14.79 9.31 -6.95
CA ILE A 57 -14.65 8.35 -8.07
C ILE A 57 -13.20 7.87 -8.19
N PHE A 58 -12.22 8.76 -8.05
CA PHE A 58 -10.80 8.45 -8.12
C PHE A 58 -10.39 7.48 -7.01
N ILE A 59 -10.82 7.74 -5.78
CA ILE A 59 -10.55 6.85 -4.64
C ILE A 59 -11.16 5.47 -4.90
N ILE A 60 -12.43 5.41 -5.32
CA ILE A 60 -13.11 4.14 -5.59
C ILE A 60 -12.40 3.36 -6.70
N LEU A 61 -12.13 4.00 -7.84
CA LEU A 61 -11.43 3.37 -8.97
C LEU A 61 -10.02 2.91 -8.59
N THR A 62 -9.31 3.67 -7.76
CA THR A 62 -7.99 3.30 -7.24
C THR A 62 -8.06 2.05 -6.36
N VAL A 63 -9.07 1.95 -5.48
CA VAL A 63 -9.28 0.77 -4.63
C VAL A 63 -9.62 -0.45 -5.48
N PHE A 64 -10.52 -0.30 -6.46
CA PHE A 64 -10.83 -1.39 -7.40
C PHE A 64 -9.59 -1.84 -8.16
N LYS A 65 -8.82 -0.90 -8.71
CA LYS A 65 -7.56 -1.18 -9.40
C LYS A 65 -6.60 -1.97 -8.52
N ALA A 66 -6.41 -1.56 -7.27
CA ALA A 66 -5.56 -2.27 -6.31
C ALA A 66 -6.07 -3.69 -6.02
N PHE A 67 -7.39 -3.87 -5.86
CA PHE A 67 -7.99 -5.19 -5.68
C PHE A 67 -7.75 -6.10 -6.88
N PHE A 68 -7.96 -5.62 -8.11
CA PHE A 68 -7.70 -6.38 -9.33
C PHE A 68 -6.21 -6.73 -9.50
N ILE A 69 -5.31 -5.81 -9.13
CA ILE A 69 -3.87 -6.08 -9.16
C ILE A 69 -3.51 -7.22 -8.20
N VAL A 70 -4.00 -7.15 -6.95
CA VAL A 70 -3.74 -8.15 -5.91
C VAL A 70 -4.41 -9.48 -6.26
N ALA A 71 -5.64 -9.49 -6.76
CA ALA A 71 -6.34 -10.72 -7.10
C ALA A 71 -5.65 -11.48 -8.26
N GLU A 72 -5.18 -10.75 -9.28
CA GLU A 72 -4.66 -11.34 -10.50
C GLU A 72 -3.15 -11.54 -10.50
N PHE A 73 -2.35 -10.48 -10.27
CA PHE A 73 -0.90 -10.57 -10.37
C PHE A 73 -0.28 -11.41 -9.25
N MET A 74 -1.06 -11.73 -8.23
CA MET A 74 -0.62 -12.60 -7.15
C MET A 74 -1.21 -14.02 -7.20
N HIS A 75 -1.85 -14.45 -8.29
CA HIS A 75 -2.32 -15.85 -8.45
C HIS A 75 -3.02 -16.40 -7.18
N LEU A 76 -3.83 -15.59 -6.50
CA LEU A 76 -4.30 -15.84 -5.13
C LEU A 76 -5.55 -16.72 -5.10
N ARG A 77 -5.66 -17.77 -5.93
CA ARG A 77 -6.80 -18.70 -5.78
C ARG A 77 -6.42 -20.04 -5.16
N HIS A 78 -5.15 -20.46 -5.24
CA HIS A 78 -4.72 -21.75 -4.66
C HIS A 78 -3.38 -21.71 -3.89
N GLU A 79 -2.50 -20.71 -4.09
CA GLU A 79 -1.16 -20.64 -3.45
C GLU A 79 -0.99 -19.43 -2.49
N ILE A 80 -2.11 -18.99 -1.93
CA ILE A 80 -2.38 -17.65 -1.42
C ILE A 80 -1.47 -17.19 -0.26
N LYS A 81 -1.03 -18.11 0.61
CA LYS A 81 -0.50 -17.72 1.92
C LYS A 81 0.87 -17.03 1.84
N ASN A 82 1.82 -17.61 1.12
CA ASN A 82 3.17 -17.03 1.03
C ASN A 82 3.18 -15.68 0.30
N LEU A 83 2.38 -15.56 -0.75
CA LEU A 83 2.34 -14.36 -1.56
C LEU A 83 1.61 -13.21 -0.84
N ILE A 84 0.57 -13.51 -0.05
CA ILE A 84 -0.01 -12.52 0.87
C ILE A 84 1.05 -11.99 1.84
N TYR A 85 1.88 -12.85 2.44
CA TYR A 85 2.91 -12.40 3.37
C TYR A 85 3.98 -11.52 2.70
N THR A 86 4.40 -11.82 1.48
CA THR A 86 5.41 -10.99 0.78
C THR A 86 4.92 -9.59 0.45
N ILE A 87 3.61 -9.37 0.34
CA ILE A 87 3.03 -8.03 0.16
C ILE A 87 2.63 -7.40 1.49
N LEU A 88 2.03 -8.16 2.42
CA LEU A 88 1.61 -7.62 3.72
C LEU A 88 2.78 -7.15 4.57
N ILE A 89 3.88 -7.90 4.62
CA ILE A 89 5.05 -7.55 5.45
C ILE A 89 5.62 -6.17 5.09
N PRO A 90 5.97 -5.87 3.83
CA PRO A 90 6.47 -4.53 3.48
C PRO A 90 5.42 -3.43 3.68
N LEU A 91 4.13 -3.71 3.44
CA LEU A 91 3.04 -2.75 3.67
C LEU A 91 2.88 -2.39 5.15
N LEU A 92 2.94 -3.40 6.03
CA LEU A 92 2.79 -3.23 7.47
C LEU A 92 4.00 -2.50 8.08
N LEU A 93 5.20 -2.79 7.57
CA LEU A 93 6.42 -2.03 7.91
C LEU A 93 6.33 -0.56 7.48
N PHE A 94 5.73 -0.29 6.31
CA PHE A 94 5.50 1.09 5.86
C PHE A 94 4.50 1.84 6.75
N ILE A 95 3.38 1.21 7.12
CA ILE A 95 2.39 1.80 8.05
C ILE A 95 3.03 2.08 9.41
N TRP A 96 3.83 1.13 9.93
CA TRP A 96 4.56 1.32 11.18
C TRP A 96 5.53 2.51 11.10
N PHE A 97 6.27 2.67 9.99
CA PHE A 97 7.14 3.82 9.78
C PHE A 97 6.39 5.16 9.74
N ILE A 98 5.22 5.21 9.08
CA ILE A 98 4.40 6.44 9.05
C ILE A 98 4.02 6.85 10.49
N ILE A 99 3.57 5.88 11.30
CA ILE A 99 3.19 6.14 12.69
C ILE A 99 4.41 6.61 13.50
N ALA A 100 5.55 5.94 13.35
CA ALA A 100 6.79 6.29 14.06
C ALA A 100 7.25 7.72 13.71
N PHE A 101 7.27 8.08 12.41
CA PHE A 101 7.64 9.42 11.98
C PHE A 101 6.64 10.49 12.41
N LEU A 102 5.34 10.18 12.45
CA LEU A 102 4.34 11.13 12.93
C LEU A 102 4.49 11.37 14.45
N ALA A 103 4.75 10.33 15.23
CA ALA A 103 5.01 10.43 16.66
C ALA A 103 6.32 11.19 16.97
N ASP A 104 7.39 10.90 16.24
CA ASP A 104 8.68 11.58 16.39
C ASP A 104 8.58 13.05 15.96
N GLY A 105 7.82 13.34 14.90
CA GLY A 105 7.50 14.69 14.47
C GLY A 105 6.72 15.49 15.52
N ASP A 106 5.75 14.88 16.18
CA ASP A 106 5.00 15.52 17.28
C ASP A 106 5.89 15.76 18.52
N SER A 107 6.70 14.78 18.90
CA SER A 107 7.72 14.90 19.95
C SER A 107 8.67 16.08 19.70
N TRP A 108 9.23 16.18 18.48
CA TRP A 108 10.12 17.27 18.11
C TRP A 108 9.43 18.64 18.10
N LYS A 109 8.14 18.70 17.72
CA LYS A 109 7.35 19.93 17.79
C LYS A 109 7.14 20.36 19.25
N ASN A 110 6.89 19.42 20.16
CA ASN A 110 6.71 19.72 21.58
C ASN A 110 8.01 20.21 22.22
N MET A 111 9.13 19.52 21.98
CA MET A 111 10.44 19.92 22.53
C MET A 111 10.92 21.30 22.04
N ARG A 112 10.58 21.70 20.80
CA ARG A 112 10.87 23.06 20.31
C ARG A 112 10.07 24.15 21.01
N LYS A 113 8.86 23.84 21.51
CA LYS A 113 8.07 24.81 22.30
C LYS A 113 8.71 25.03 23.67
N ASP A 114 9.30 23.97 24.24
CA ASP A 114 9.98 24.03 25.53
C ASP A 114 11.34 24.75 25.45
N LEU A 115 12.04 24.66 24.32
CA LEU A 115 13.32 25.34 24.05
C LEU A 115 13.18 26.74 23.43
N SER A 116 11.94 27.21 23.21
CA SER A 116 11.69 28.58 22.74
C SER A 116 12.18 29.58 23.78
N PRO A 117 12.95 30.63 23.41
CA PRO A 117 13.49 31.59 24.38
C PRO A 117 12.35 32.29 25.14
N GLY A 118 12.17 31.95 26.41
CA GLY A 118 11.13 32.51 27.29
C GLY A 118 10.29 31.51 28.09
N THR A 119 10.46 30.19 27.88
CA THR A 119 9.74 29.17 28.68
C THR A 119 10.41 28.95 30.04
N PRO A 120 9.71 29.11 31.19
CA PRO A 120 10.29 28.81 32.50
C PRO A 120 10.63 27.33 32.58
N ALA A 121 11.87 26.99 32.96
CA ALA A 121 12.27 25.61 33.20
C ALA A 121 11.30 24.92 34.18
N PRO A 122 10.92 23.65 33.97
CA PRO A 122 10.11 22.92 34.92
C PRO A 122 10.82 22.92 36.27
N VAL A 123 10.23 23.62 37.26
CA VAL A 123 10.74 23.65 38.62
C VAL A 123 10.62 22.23 39.16
N GLU A 124 11.77 21.57 39.28
CA GLU A 124 11.95 20.30 39.97
C GLU A 124 11.27 20.39 41.33
N LYS A 125 10.15 19.68 41.50
CA LYS A 125 9.50 19.57 42.80
C LYS A 125 10.40 18.69 43.66
N VAL A 126 11.29 19.33 44.40
CA VAL A 126 12.05 18.72 45.49
C VAL A 126 11.05 18.00 46.39
N SER A 127 11.09 16.67 46.37
CA SER A 127 10.39 15.83 47.32
C SER A 127 10.98 16.14 48.69
N ASN A 128 10.26 16.93 49.49
CA ASN A 128 10.52 17.02 50.92
C ASN A 128 10.16 15.66 51.52
N GLU A 129 11.11 14.72 51.47
CA GLU A 129 11.11 13.61 52.40
C GLU A 129 11.21 14.20 53.80
N ALA A 130 10.12 14.00 54.54
CA ALA A 130 9.90 14.47 55.88
C ALA A 130 11.00 13.97 56.82
N GLY A 131 11.98 14.81 57.12
CA GLY A 131 12.54 14.84 58.45
C GLY A 131 11.51 15.51 59.36
N HIS A 132 10.90 14.75 60.28
CA HIS A 132 10.46 15.21 61.61
C HIS A 132 9.71 14.09 62.37
N HIS A 133 10.41 13.55 63.38
CA HIS A 133 9.96 12.82 64.58
C HIS A 133 9.56 11.34 64.48
#